data_AF-A0A2U3D7E5-F1
#
_entry.id   AF-A0A2U3D7E5-F1
#
_cell.length_a   1.000
_cell.length_b   1.000
_cell.length_c   1.000
_cell.angle_alpha   90.00
_cell.angle_beta   90.00
_cell.angle_gamma   90.00
#
_symmetry.space_group_name_H-M   'P 1'
#
loop_
_entity.id
_entity.type
_entity.pdbx_description
1 polymer ?
#
loop_
_entity_poly.entity_id
_entity_poly.type
_entity_poly.pdbx_seq_one_letter_code
_entity_poly.pdbx_strand_id
1 'polypeptide(L)'
;MALRIGGWSLSQVYRKCGKPFCRTCSEGRGHGPYWYGTRTENGKRTSKYFGATLPEFPENQNDIKACAHDQDTEEIVRLRELLARAYTEIQTLRRENARLRAMMLDTFQKEETSEHTRGRKR
;
A
#
# COMPACT_ATOMS: atom_id res chain seq x y z
N MET A 1 18.96 21.93 17.73
CA MET A 1 18.27 20.62 17.80
C MET A 1 18.67 19.80 16.58
N ALA A 2 19.18 18.58 16.75
CA ALA A 2 19.53 17.72 15.61
C ALA A 2 18.25 17.05 15.10
N LEU A 3 17.94 17.23 13.81
CA LEU A 3 16.79 16.57 13.20
C LEU A 3 17.01 15.07 13.23
N ARG A 4 16.06 14.34 13.82
CA ARG A 4 16.16 12.89 13.98
C ARG A 4 15.03 12.19 13.26
N ILE A 5 15.38 11.20 12.45
CA ILE A 5 14.44 10.45 11.64
C ILE A 5 14.64 8.94 11.81
N GLY A 6 13.73 8.22 12.49
CA GLY A 6 13.79 6.76 12.62
C GLY A 6 15.08 6.26 13.28
N GLY A 7 15.58 7.00 14.27
CA GLY A 7 16.87 6.76 14.92
C GLY A 7 18.10 7.33 14.19
N TRP A 8 17.92 7.93 13.01
CA TRP A 8 18.99 8.60 12.27
C TRP A 8 19.12 10.06 12.68
N SER A 9 20.32 10.55 12.93
CA SER A 9 20.62 11.98 13.05
C SER A 9 20.96 12.56 11.69
N LEU A 10 20.14 13.48 11.19
CA LEU A 10 20.29 14.08 9.87
C LEU A 10 21.19 15.32 9.89
N SER A 11 21.96 15.48 8.81
CA SER A 11 22.84 16.62 8.58
C SER A 11 22.87 17.00 7.09
N GLN A 12 22.99 18.30 6.83
CA GLN A 12 23.18 18.83 5.48
C GLN A 12 24.64 18.74 5.07
N VAL A 13 24.88 18.33 3.83
CA VAL A 13 26.20 18.17 3.25
C VAL A 13 26.23 18.83 1.87
N TYR A 14 27.21 19.69 1.64
CA TYR A 14 27.47 20.28 0.33
C TYR A 14 28.72 19.64 -0.27
N ARG A 15 28.68 19.34 -1.58
CA ARG A 15 29.77 18.65 -2.30
C ARG A 15 30.22 19.47 -3.50
N LYS A 16 31.55 19.57 -3.68
CA LYS A 16 32.14 20.19 -4.87
C LYS A 16 32.14 19.17 -6.01
N CYS A 17 31.77 19.59 -7.22
CA CYS A 17 31.72 18.71 -8.39
C CYS A 17 33.07 18.52 -9.09
N GLY A 18 34.10 19.27 -8.71
CA GLY A 18 35.45 19.17 -9.29
C GLY A 18 35.63 19.83 -10.66
N LYS A 19 34.58 20.44 -11.24
CA LYS A 19 34.67 21.12 -12.53
C LYS A 19 35.26 22.54 -12.38
N PRO A 20 36.27 22.93 -13.16
CA PRO A 20 36.99 24.19 -12.99
C PRO A 20 36.12 25.44 -13.23
N PHE A 21 35.09 25.34 -14.08
CA PHE A 21 34.20 26.45 -14.43
C PHE A 21 32.81 26.38 -13.77
N CYS A 22 32.65 25.56 -12.72
CA CYS A 22 31.37 25.48 -12.04
C CYS A 22 31.17 26.68 -11.10
N ARG A 23 30.36 27.66 -11.55
CA ARG A 23 30.02 28.85 -10.76
C ARG A 23 29.43 28.50 -9.39
N THR A 24 28.55 27.50 -9.32
CA THR A 24 27.97 27.02 -8.07
C THR A 24 29.02 26.54 -7.05
N CYS A 25 30.14 25.99 -7.51
CA CYS A 25 31.23 25.52 -6.65
C CYS A 25 32.31 26.58 -6.40
N SER A 26 32.53 27.51 -7.33
CA SER A 26 33.54 28.56 -7.20
C SER A 26 33.03 29.75 -6.38
N GLU A 27 31.76 30.11 -6.53
CA GLU A 27 31.14 31.27 -5.88
C GLU A 27 30.33 30.87 -4.63
N GLY A 28 30.03 29.57 -4.46
CA GLY A 28 29.17 29.06 -3.41
C GLY A 28 29.76 27.90 -2.58
N ARG A 29 28.92 27.30 -1.73
CA ARG A 29 29.30 26.19 -0.83
C ARG A 29 29.48 24.83 -1.55
N GLY A 30 29.24 24.78 -2.86
CA GLY A 30 29.13 23.55 -3.65
C GLY A 30 27.68 23.09 -3.81
N HIS A 31 27.49 21.97 -4.52
CA HIS A 31 26.16 21.41 -4.78
C HIS A 31 25.57 20.79 -3.51
N GLY A 32 24.29 21.05 -3.29
CA GLY A 32 23.55 20.63 -2.09
C GLY A 32 22.48 21.67 -1.72
N PRO A 33 21.84 21.54 -0.54
CA PRO A 33 22.19 20.59 0.51
C PRO A 33 21.76 19.16 0.19
N TYR A 34 22.69 18.22 0.32
CA TYR A 34 22.38 16.79 0.37
C TYR A 34 22.18 16.37 1.81
N TRP A 35 21.16 15.53 2.05
CA TRP A 35 20.87 15.05 3.39
C TRP A 35 21.52 13.70 3.63
N TYR A 36 22.29 13.64 4.70
CA TYR A 36 22.90 12.41 5.19
C TYR A 36 22.44 12.15 6.61
N GLY A 37 21.97 10.93 6.85
CA GLY A 37 21.68 10.44 8.19
C GLY A 37 22.86 9.66 8.74
N THR A 38 23.13 9.85 10.01
CA THR A 38 24.13 9.08 10.76
C THR A 38 23.46 8.39 11.94
N ARG A 39 23.81 7.14 12.19
CA ARG A 39 23.43 6.44 13.42
C ARG A 39 24.61 5.62 13.93
N THR A 40 24.63 5.36 15.22
CA THR A 40 25.64 4.50 15.83
C THR A 40 24.94 3.24 16.30
N GLU A 41 25.32 2.11 15.74
CA GLU A 41 24.81 0.79 16.12
C GLU A 41 25.99 -0.07 16.53
N ASN A 42 25.94 -0.64 17.74
CA ASN A 42 26.99 -1.51 18.28
C ASN A 42 28.41 -0.88 18.20
N GLY A 43 28.52 0.41 18.51
CA GLY A 43 29.78 1.17 18.47
C GLY A 43 30.27 1.53 17.06
N LYS A 44 29.61 1.08 16.00
CA LYS A 44 29.94 1.43 14.61
C LYS A 44 29.05 2.55 14.11
N ARG A 45 29.67 3.62 13.59
CA ARG A 45 28.95 4.73 12.95
C ARG A 45 28.63 4.35 11.50
N THR A 46 27.34 4.36 11.17
CA THR A 46 26.86 4.17 9.80
C THR A 46 26.29 5.48 9.27
N SER A 47 26.49 5.71 7.97
CA SER A 47 25.96 6.88 7.26
C SER A 47 25.12 6.44 6.07
N LYS A 48 23.98 7.09 5.86
CA LYS A 48 23.08 6.83 4.74
C LYS A 48 22.73 8.15 4.03
N TYR A 49 22.69 8.12 2.71
CA TYR A 49 22.21 9.25 1.89
C TYR A 49 20.68 9.22 1.82
N PHE A 50 20.04 10.37 2.07
CA PHE A 50 18.59 10.53 2.12
C PHE A 50 18.00 11.36 0.96
N GLY A 51 18.85 11.97 0.12
CA GLY A 51 18.39 12.76 -1.02
C GLY A 51 18.89 14.21 -1.01
N ALA A 52 18.48 14.97 -2.04
CA ALA A 52 18.80 16.39 -2.19
C ALA A 52 17.77 17.32 -1.52
N THR A 53 16.61 16.78 -1.13
CA THR A 53 15.61 17.46 -0.32
C THR A 53 15.65 16.90 1.09
N LEU A 54 15.23 17.71 2.07
CA LEU A 54 15.10 17.20 3.43
C LEU A 54 14.10 16.05 3.37
N PRO A 55 14.46 14.83 3.83
CA PRO A 55 13.46 13.80 4.02
C PRO A 55 12.50 14.32 5.09
N GLU A 56 11.39 14.91 4.66
CA GLU A 56 10.19 14.91 5.46
C GLU A 56 9.85 13.44 5.61
N PHE A 57 9.77 12.94 6.85
CA PHE A 57 9.24 11.60 6.99
C PHE A 57 7.82 11.58 6.40
N PRO A 58 7.47 10.57 5.58
CA PRO A 58 6.12 10.07 5.61
C PRO A 58 5.96 9.30 6.92
N GLU A 59 5.64 10.02 7.99
CA GLU A 59 4.85 9.41 9.07
C GLU A 59 3.35 9.39 8.66
N ASN A 60 3.03 9.91 7.46
CA ASN A 60 1.70 10.18 6.92
C ASN A 60 1.54 9.60 5.50
N GLN A 61 0.38 8.99 5.23
CA GLN A 61 -0.03 8.37 3.95
C GLN A 61 0.06 9.28 2.71
N ASN A 62 0.23 10.60 2.85
CA ASN A 62 0.20 11.52 1.71
C ASN A 62 1.54 11.73 1.01
N ASP A 63 2.71 11.48 1.61
CA ASP A 63 3.99 11.61 0.86
C ASP A 63 4.23 10.41 -0.08
N ILE A 64 3.42 9.36 0.04
CA ILE A 64 3.29 8.26 -0.94
C ILE A 64 2.77 8.82 -2.29
N LYS A 65 2.01 9.92 -2.29
CA LYS A 65 1.37 10.45 -3.50
C LYS A 65 2.32 11.19 -4.44
N ALA A 66 3.48 11.63 -3.99
CA ALA A 66 4.45 12.34 -4.83
C ALA A 66 5.36 11.40 -5.63
N CYS A 67 5.46 10.13 -5.21
CA CYS A 67 6.23 9.09 -5.93
C CYS A 67 5.34 8.10 -6.69
N ALA A 68 4.01 8.20 -6.57
CA ALA A 68 3.07 7.43 -7.38
C ALA A 68 3.09 8.02 -8.79
N HIS A 69 3.80 7.34 -9.69
CA HIS A 69 3.79 7.64 -11.11
C HIS A 69 2.32 7.61 -11.58
N ASP A 70 1.92 8.45 -12.54
CA ASP A 70 0.50 8.54 -12.97
C ASP A 70 -0.12 7.16 -13.31
N GLN A 71 0.71 6.21 -13.78
CA GLN A 71 0.35 4.80 -14.02
C GLN A 71 -0.05 4.02 -12.75
N ASP A 72 0.59 4.28 -11.61
CA ASP A 72 0.25 3.64 -10.33
C ASP A 72 -1.15 4.05 -9.87
N THR A 73 -1.58 5.28 -10.17
CA THR A 73 -2.93 5.74 -9.79
C THR A 73 -4.02 5.09 -10.65
N GLU A 74 -3.80 4.94 -11.96
CA GLU A 74 -4.74 4.25 -12.86
C GLU A 74 -4.83 2.75 -12.57
N GLU A 75 -3.69 2.10 -12.31
CA GLU A 75 -3.62 0.68 -11.93
C GLU A 75 -4.36 0.44 -10.60
N ILE A 76 -4.18 1.32 -9.60
CA ILE A 76 -4.89 1.24 -8.31
C ILE A 76 -6.40 1.42 -8.49
N VAL A 77 -6.84 2.37 -9.32
CA VAL A 77 -8.27 2.60 -9.61
C VAL A 77 -8.84 1.37 -10.31
N ARG A 78 -8.18 0.85 -11.34
CA ARG A 78 -8.58 -0.38 -12.05
C ARG A 78 -8.70 -1.56 -11.09
N LEU A 79 -7.71 -1.76 -10.22
CA LEU A 79 -7.72 -2.87 -9.25
C LEU A 79 -8.87 -2.73 -8.25
N ARG A 80 -9.17 -1.52 -7.79
CA ARG A 80 -10.33 -1.26 -6.92
C ARG A 80 -11.65 -1.59 -7.61
N GLU A 81 -11.82 -1.21 -8.87
CA GLU A 81 -13.01 -1.53 -9.66
C GLU A 81 -13.17 -3.02 -9.93
N LEU A 82 -12.05 -3.72 -10.22
CA LEU A 82 -12.06 -5.16 -10.42
C LEU A 82 -12.41 -5.90 -9.13
N LEU A 83 -11.84 -5.47 -8.01
CA LEU A 83 -12.13 -5.99 -6.68
C LEU A 83 -13.61 -5.77 -6.31
N ALA A 84 -14.16 -4.58 -6.57
CA ALA A 84 -15.58 -4.29 -6.34
C ALA A 84 -16.50 -5.22 -7.16
N ARG A 85 -16.20 -5.42 -8.46
CA ARG A 85 -16.93 -6.35 -9.32
C ARG A 85 -16.88 -7.78 -8.79
N ALA A 86 -15.68 -8.27 -8.47
CA ALA A 86 -15.49 -9.61 -7.93
C ALA A 86 -16.28 -9.80 -6.62
N TYR A 87 -16.29 -8.80 -5.73
CA TYR A 87 -17.10 -8.87 -4.51
C TYR A 87 -18.59 -8.92 -4.77
N THR A 88 -19.11 -8.11 -5.70
CA THR A 88 -20.53 -8.16 -6.06
C THR A 88 -20.93 -9.53 -6.60
N GLU A 89 -20.08 -10.13 -7.43
CA GLU A 89 -20.32 -11.45 -8.02
C GLU A 89 -20.25 -12.57 -6.97
N ILE A 90 -19.32 -12.49 -6.02
CA ILE A 90 -19.29 -13.42 -4.88
C ILE A 90 -20.58 -13.33 -4.06
N GLN A 91 -21.13 -12.12 -3.87
CA GLN A 91 -22.36 -11.94 -3.11
C GLN A 91 -23.59 -12.46 -3.86
N THR A 92 -23.67 -12.27 -5.19
CA THR A 92 -24.77 -12.83 -6.00
C THR A 92 -24.72 -14.36 -5.96
N LEU A 93 -23.55 -14.95 -6.20
CA LEU A 93 -23.35 -16.39 -6.15
C LEU A 93 -23.68 -16.97 -4.77
N ARG A 94 -23.35 -16.26 -3.68
CA ARG A 94 -23.73 -16.69 -2.32
C ARG A 94 -25.23 -16.69 -2.11
N ARG A 95 -25.94 -15.66 -2.60
CA ARG A 95 -27.41 -15.59 -2.52
C ARG A 95 -28.06 -16.70 -3.34
N GLU A 96 -27.56 -16.92 -4.55
CA GLU A 96 -28.08 -17.97 -5.43
C GLU A 96 -27.84 -19.37 -4.85
N ASN A 97 -26.64 -19.63 -4.32
CA ASN A 97 -26.36 -20.87 -3.60
C ASN A 97 -27.29 -21.07 -2.39
N ALA A 98 -27.56 -20.02 -1.62
CA ALA A 98 -28.49 -20.09 -0.49
C ALA A 98 -29.92 -20.40 -0.97
N ARG A 99 -30.37 -19.77 -2.06
CA ARG A 99 -31.67 -20.03 -2.67
C ARG A 99 -31.79 -21.48 -3.15
N LEU A 100 -30.79 -21.98 -3.88
CA LEU A 100 -30.77 -23.36 -4.38
C LEU A 100 -30.81 -24.34 -3.21
N ARG A 101 -30.03 -24.11 -2.15
CA ARG A 101 -30.07 -24.93 -0.93
C ARG A 101 -31.45 -24.93 -0.27
N ALA A 102 -32.11 -23.79 -0.17
CA ALA A 102 -33.47 -23.70 0.37
C ALA A 102 -34.48 -24.45 -0.50
N MET A 103 -34.42 -24.28 -1.82
CA MET A 103 -35.27 -25.03 -2.77
C MET A 103 -35.07 -26.53 -2.63
N MET A 104 -33.83 -27.00 -2.49
CA MET A 104 -33.52 -28.42 -2.29
C MET A 104 -34.14 -28.96 -0.99
N LEU A 105 -34.04 -28.21 0.12
CA LEU A 105 -34.67 -28.62 1.39
C LEU A 105 -36.19 -28.68 1.28
N ASP A 106 -36.82 -27.68 0.63
CA ASP A 106 -38.26 -27.66 0.40
C ASP A 106 -38.72 -28.84 -0.47
N THR A 107 -37.94 -29.22 -1.50
CA THR A 107 -38.25 -30.38 -2.32
C THR A 107 -38.19 -31.68 -1.52
N PHE A 108 -37.17 -31.86 -0.67
CA PHE A 108 -37.06 -33.04 0.21
C PHE A 108 -38.24 -33.12 1.19
N GLN A 109 -38.62 -32.02 1.85
CA GLN A 109 -39.75 -31.99 2.78
C GLN A 109 -41.09 -32.30 2.10
N LYS A 110 -41.29 -31.87 0.85
CA LYS A 110 -42.47 -32.20 0.06
C LYS A 110 -42.53 -33.68 -0.31
N GLU A 111 -41.38 -34.29 -0.61
CA GLU A 111 -41.30 -35.73 -0.89
C GLU A 111 -41.66 -36.56 0.35
N GLU A 112 -41.05 -36.27 1.51
CA GLU A 112 -41.34 -36.93 2.79
C GLU A 112 -42.82 -36.82 3.20
N THR A 113 -43.42 -35.63 3.07
CA THR A 113 -44.84 -35.43 3.41
C THR A 113 -45.78 -36.15 2.43
N SER A 114 -45.40 -36.27 1.15
CA SER A 114 -46.19 -37.05 0.17
C SER A 114 -46.12 -38.56 0.43
N GLU A 115 -44.97 -39.08 0.88
CA GLU A 115 -44.80 -40.48 1.26
C GLU A 115 -45.54 -40.80 2.55
N HIS A 116 -45.45 -39.92 3.56
CA HIS A 116 -46.16 -40.09 4.83
C HIS A 116 -47.69 -40.07 4.66
N THR A 117 -48.22 -39.19 3.81
CA THR A 117 -49.66 -39.14 3.50
C THR A 117 -50.14 -40.35 2.68
N ARG A 118 -49.29 -40.93 1.82
CA ARG A 118 -49.58 -42.19 1.11
C ARG A 118 -49.51 -43.41 2.04
N GLY A 119 -48.60 -43.42 3.02
CA GLY A 119 -48.47 -44.50 4.01
C GLY A 119 -49.59 -44.54 5.05
N ARG A 120 -50.15 -43.39 5.45
CA ARG A 120 -51.24 -43.29 6.43
C ARG A 120 -52.64 -43.63 5.88
N LYS A 121 -52.80 -43.71 4.56
CA LYS A 121 -54.05 -44.08 3.87
C LYS A 121 -54.17 -45.59 3.57
N ARG A 122 -53.27 -46.42 4.12
CA ARG A 122 -53.30 -47.88 4.00
C ARG A 122 -53.63 -48.53 5.33
#